data_AF-A0A316QE41-F1
#
_entry.id   AF-A0A316QE41-F1
#
_cell.length_a   1.000
_cell.length_b   1.000
_cell.length_c   1.000
_cell.angle_alpha   90.00
_cell.angle_beta   90.00
_cell.angle_gamma   90.00
#
_symmetry.space_group_name_H-M   'P 1'
#
loop_
_entity.id
_entity.type
_entity.pdbx_description
1 polymer ?
#
loop_
_entity_poly.entity_id
_entity_poly.type
_entity_poly.pdbx_seq_one_letter_code
_entity_poly.pdbx_strand_id
1 'polypeptide(L)'
;MDVHTFCDEIASYLPLDFDDENNNAYKTYLLETLIENWEKQKYQFCILASNMLFMSCLYKECWFLLDKQIPNVDSLVQRNASFGVSKPFELSVISEKTFLEQFMSVYGLHANRKSEAKRLIDVRDECAHASGEIQYEQTDVESKFQEYVKVLVTIFDKQKEHIENAFIKTVEKYFTDDSVFDNGSDFLFLEQFCKIQKLSKKDLQVLVADGVFNKIKTDMINNRKEICSRKLSLILLKYYIGQKILDEAFNLDYLCSEICKLATEYREEKDNILIYIDSENIYNQPVISDSDIRILIEKLSNIEGTGVEHAIGIDLSEFTSEGDGNE
;
A
#
# COMPACT_ATOMS: atom_id res chain seq x y z
N MET A 1 19.94 -0.86 -16.20
CA MET A 1 19.31 -1.22 -14.89
C MET A 1 19.30 -2.73 -14.87
N ASP A 2 19.88 -3.37 -13.86
CA ASP A 2 19.90 -4.84 -13.78
C ASP A 2 18.52 -5.43 -13.44
N VAL A 3 18.38 -6.75 -13.60
CA VAL A 3 17.09 -7.44 -13.42
C VAL A 3 16.56 -7.39 -11.99
N HIS A 4 17.42 -7.45 -10.96
CA HIS A 4 16.96 -7.46 -9.58
C HIS A 4 16.44 -6.07 -9.19
N THR A 5 17.20 -5.03 -9.54
CA THR A 5 16.74 -3.64 -9.38
C THR A 5 15.42 -3.39 -10.13
N PHE A 6 15.27 -3.92 -11.35
CA PHE A 6 14.02 -3.80 -12.09
C PHE A 6 12.86 -4.57 -11.44
N CYS A 7 13.10 -5.79 -10.95
CA CYS A 7 12.08 -6.60 -10.27
C CYS A 7 11.61 -5.92 -8.99
N ASP A 8 12.52 -5.40 -8.17
CA ASP A 8 12.19 -4.66 -6.95
C ASP A 8 11.37 -3.40 -7.27
N GLU A 9 11.80 -2.65 -8.29
CA GLU A 9 11.10 -1.43 -8.68
C GLU A 9 9.71 -1.74 -9.26
N ILE A 10 9.57 -2.70 -10.19
CA ILE A 10 8.26 -3.00 -10.78
C ILE A 10 7.31 -3.67 -9.79
N ALA A 11 7.82 -4.54 -8.90
CA ALA A 11 7.03 -5.15 -7.84
C ALA A 11 6.48 -4.10 -6.87
N SER A 12 7.21 -2.99 -6.66
CA SER A 12 6.75 -1.90 -5.81
C SER A 12 5.55 -1.13 -6.37
N TYR A 13 5.25 -1.25 -7.67
CA TYR A 13 4.04 -0.71 -8.33
C TYR A 13 2.89 -1.72 -8.41
N LEU A 14 3.14 -3.00 -8.13
CA LEU A 14 2.09 -4.02 -8.11
C LEU A 14 1.37 -4.02 -6.75
N PRO A 15 0.09 -4.43 -6.72
CA PRO A 15 -0.64 -4.61 -5.46
C PRO A 15 0.14 -5.48 -4.48
N LEU A 16 0.10 -5.08 -3.21
CA LEU A 16 0.55 -5.93 -2.10
C LEU A 16 -0.20 -7.27 -2.15
N ASP A 17 -1.53 -7.17 -2.27
CA ASP A 17 -2.44 -8.30 -2.43
C ASP A 17 -3.51 -7.97 -3.48
N PHE A 18 -3.67 -8.84 -4.48
CA PHE A 18 -4.75 -8.73 -5.47
C PHE A 18 -6.13 -9.14 -4.93
N ASP A 19 -6.24 -9.69 -3.72
CA ASP A 19 -7.43 -10.37 -3.18
C ASP A 19 -7.92 -11.50 -4.09
N ASP A 20 -6.99 -12.17 -4.74
CA ASP A 20 -7.25 -13.26 -5.66
C ASP A 20 -5.98 -14.11 -5.77
N GLU A 21 -6.07 -15.38 -5.35
CA GLU A 21 -4.94 -16.29 -5.29
C GLU A 21 -4.28 -16.49 -6.67
N ASN A 22 -5.08 -16.57 -7.73
CA ASN A 22 -4.57 -16.76 -9.09
C ASN A 22 -3.81 -15.52 -9.58
N ASN A 23 -4.32 -14.31 -9.29
CA ASN A 23 -3.66 -13.06 -9.65
C ASN A 23 -2.35 -12.86 -8.88
N ASN A 24 -2.33 -13.22 -7.59
CA ASN A 24 -1.11 -13.19 -6.79
C ASN A 24 -0.08 -14.21 -7.28
N ALA A 25 -0.51 -15.43 -7.60
CA ALA A 25 0.37 -16.45 -8.20
C ALA A 25 0.90 -15.99 -9.56
N TYR A 26 0.05 -15.39 -10.40
CA TYR A 26 0.45 -14.85 -11.70
C TYR A 26 1.52 -13.75 -11.57
N LYS A 27 1.36 -12.81 -10.63
CA LYS A 27 2.40 -11.83 -10.28
C LYS A 27 3.74 -12.51 -9.96
N THR A 28 3.71 -13.49 -9.05
CA THR A 28 4.91 -14.23 -8.62
C THR A 28 5.56 -14.97 -9.80
N TYR A 29 4.78 -15.69 -10.59
CA TYR A 29 5.27 -16.42 -11.76
C TYR A 29 5.95 -15.52 -12.78
N LEU A 30 5.42 -14.31 -13.02
CA LEU A 30 6.05 -13.36 -13.94
C LEU A 30 7.39 -12.85 -13.42
N LEU A 31 7.51 -12.55 -12.13
CA LEU A 31 8.78 -12.12 -11.50
C LEU A 31 9.82 -13.24 -11.54
N GLU A 32 9.43 -14.46 -11.15
CA GLU A 32 10.30 -15.64 -11.20
C GLU A 32 10.73 -15.95 -12.63
N THR A 33 9.79 -15.93 -13.58
CA THR A 33 10.06 -16.16 -15.01
C THR A 33 11.06 -15.14 -15.56
N LEU A 34 10.96 -13.87 -15.13
CA LEU A 34 11.89 -12.84 -15.55
C LEU A 34 13.32 -13.11 -15.05
N ILE A 35 13.47 -13.46 -13.77
CA ILE A 35 14.76 -13.80 -13.16
C ILE A 35 15.34 -15.06 -13.81
N GLU A 36 14.54 -16.13 -13.94
CA GLU A 36 14.99 -17.37 -14.55
C GLU A 36 15.45 -17.18 -16.00
N ASN A 37 14.71 -16.39 -16.79
CA ASN A 37 15.09 -16.10 -18.16
C ASN A 37 16.37 -15.27 -18.21
N TRP A 38 16.53 -14.32 -17.29
CA TRP A 38 17.75 -13.53 -17.20
C TRP A 38 18.98 -14.40 -16.90
N GLU A 39 18.90 -15.26 -15.88
CA GLU A 39 20.00 -16.18 -15.50
C GLU A 39 20.36 -17.14 -16.63
N LYS A 40 19.36 -17.58 -17.41
CA LYS A 40 19.53 -18.46 -18.57
C LYS A 40 19.88 -17.69 -19.86
N GLN A 41 20.11 -16.38 -19.77
CA GLN A 41 20.46 -15.49 -20.90
C GLN A 41 19.39 -15.48 -22.02
N LYS A 42 18.14 -15.72 -21.65
CA LYS A 42 16.96 -15.73 -22.52
C LYS A 42 16.34 -14.34 -22.60
N TYR A 43 17.14 -13.37 -23.03
CA TYR A 43 16.83 -11.93 -22.98
C TYR A 43 15.53 -11.51 -23.69
N GLN A 44 15.23 -12.12 -24.84
CA GLN A 44 13.96 -11.89 -25.54
C GLN A 44 12.73 -12.25 -24.68
N PHE A 45 12.82 -13.31 -23.88
CA PHE A 45 11.73 -13.72 -22.98
C PHE A 45 11.68 -12.85 -21.71
N CYS A 46 12.78 -12.21 -21.33
CA CYS A 46 12.76 -11.17 -20.30
C CYS A 46 11.86 -10.01 -20.73
N ILE A 47 11.94 -9.55 -21.99
CA ILE A 47 11.08 -8.47 -22.52
C ILE A 47 9.60 -8.84 -22.42
N LEU A 48 9.24 -10.10 -22.73
CA LEU A 48 7.85 -10.58 -22.62
C LEU A 48 7.35 -10.52 -21.18
N ALA A 49 8.11 -11.06 -20.22
CA ALA A 49 7.74 -11.05 -18.80
C ALA A 49 7.65 -9.62 -18.24
N SER A 50 8.60 -8.75 -18.58
CA SER A 50 8.58 -7.33 -18.19
C SER A 50 7.36 -6.60 -18.73
N ASN A 51 6.95 -6.89 -19.96
CA ASN A 51 5.75 -6.27 -20.55
C ASN A 51 4.47 -6.69 -19.80
N MET A 52 4.35 -7.98 -19.46
CA MET A 52 3.20 -8.48 -18.70
C MET A 52 3.13 -7.87 -17.30
N LEU A 53 4.27 -7.74 -16.61
CA LEU A 53 4.35 -7.02 -15.33
C LEU A 53 3.96 -5.55 -15.49
N PHE A 54 4.47 -4.89 -16.52
CA PHE A 54 4.16 -3.49 -16.83
C PHE A 54 2.66 -3.27 -17.05
N MET A 55 2.02 -4.10 -17.88
CA MET A 55 0.58 -4.03 -18.10
C MET A 55 -0.21 -4.34 -16.83
N SER A 56 0.26 -5.27 -15.98
CA SER A 56 -0.35 -5.57 -14.68
C SER A 56 -0.40 -4.32 -13.78
N CYS A 57 0.70 -3.55 -13.72
CA CYS A 57 0.72 -2.28 -12.99
C CYS A 57 -0.31 -1.29 -13.56
N LEU A 58 -0.36 -1.12 -14.88
CA LEU A 58 -1.26 -0.14 -15.49
C LEU A 58 -2.74 -0.52 -15.36
N TYR A 59 -3.06 -1.82 -15.44
CA TYR A 59 -4.42 -2.30 -15.19
C TYR A 59 -4.86 -2.03 -13.75
N LYS A 60 -3.95 -2.23 -12.78
CA LYS A 60 -4.19 -1.82 -11.38
C LYS A 60 -4.51 -0.33 -11.29
N GLU A 61 -3.72 0.55 -11.92
CA GLU A 61 -3.96 2.00 -11.84
C GLU A 61 -5.27 2.44 -12.49
N CYS A 62 -5.60 1.86 -13.64
CA CYS A 62 -6.86 2.13 -14.32
C CYS A 62 -8.04 1.62 -13.50
N TRP A 63 -7.94 0.43 -12.91
CA TRP A 63 -8.97 -0.13 -12.04
C TRP A 63 -9.21 0.73 -10.80
N PHE A 64 -8.14 1.25 -10.17
CA PHE A 64 -8.27 2.16 -9.03
C PHE A 64 -9.11 3.39 -9.40
N LEU A 65 -8.84 4.03 -10.54
CA LEU A 65 -9.63 5.19 -10.97
C LEU A 65 -11.07 4.83 -11.38
N LEU A 66 -11.28 3.62 -11.89
CA LEU A 66 -12.61 3.11 -12.21
C LEU A 66 -13.46 2.98 -10.92
N ASP A 67 -12.89 2.42 -9.84
CA ASP A 67 -13.55 2.34 -8.52
C ASP A 67 -13.93 3.74 -7.99
N LYS A 68 -13.11 4.76 -8.29
CA LYS A 68 -13.36 6.16 -7.91
C LYS A 68 -14.32 6.90 -8.84
N GLN A 69 -14.86 6.24 -9.87
CA GLN A 69 -15.78 6.85 -10.84
C GLN A 69 -15.19 8.13 -11.45
N ILE A 70 -13.87 8.10 -11.73
CA ILE A 70 -13.20 9.25 -12.31
C ILE A 70 -13.71 9.45 -13.74
N PRO A 71 -14.20 10.67 -14.08
CA PRO A 71 -14.72 10.94 -15.42
C PRO A 71 -13.70 10.56 -16.50
N ASN A 72 -14.20 9.98 -17.60
CA ASN A 72 -13.42 9.45 -18.74
C ASN A 72 -12.78 8.07 -18.57
N VAL A 73 -12.64 7.53 -17.35
CA VAL A 73 -12.20 6.14 -17.14
C VAL A 73 -13.36 5.17 -17.42
N ASP A 74 -14.55 5.48 -16.91
CA ASP A 74 -15.77 4.71 -17.21
C ASP A 74 -16.04 4.65 -18.72
N SER A 75 -15.86 5.77 -19.42
CA SER A 75 -16.09 5.82 -20.87
C SER A 75 -15.04 5.03 -21.65
N LEU A 76 -13.79 4.96 -21.17
CA LEU A 76 -12.76 4.07 -21.72
C LEU A 76 -13.23 2.61 -21.58
N VAL A 77 -13.64 2.19 -20.39
CA VAL A 77 -14.03 0.80 -20.16
C VAL A 77 -15.28 0.45 -20.97
N GLN A 78 -16.35 1.23 -20.89
CA GLN A 78 -17.62 0.95 -21.59
C GLN A 78 -17.49 0.89 -23.12
N ARG A 79 -16.57 1.68 -23.71
CA ARG A 79 -16.36 1.67 -25.17
C ARG A 79 -15.67 0.40 -25.67
N ASN A 80 -14.86 -0.25 -24.83
CA ASN A 80 -13.96 -1.32 -25.27
C ASN A 80 -14.25 -2.67 -24.59
N ALA A 81 -14.84 -2.68 -23.40
CA ALA A 81 -15.27 -3.86 -22.66
C ALA A 81 -16.80 -3.85 -22.58
N SER A 82 -17.45 -4.80 -23.24
CA SER A 82 -18.93 -4.84 -23.38
C SER A 82 -19.69 -5.09 -22.07
N PHE A 83 -19.01 -5.36 -20.95
CA PHE A 83 -19.59 -5.60 -19.62
C PHE A 83 -18.62 -5.13 -18.51
N GLY A 84 -19.18 -4.87 -17.32
CA GLY A 84 -18.48 -4.30 -16.17
C GLY A 84 -17.22 -5.05 -15.76
N VAL A 85 -16.17 -4.29 -15.45
CA VAL A 85 -14.87 -4.79 -14.97
C VAL A 85 -14.92 -4.87 -13.45
N SER A 86 -14.81 -6.08 -12.92
CA SER A 86 -14.80 -6.37 -11.48
C SER A 86 -13.40 -6.49 -10.90
N LYS A 87 -12.39 -6.84 -11.73
CA LYS A 87 -11.00 -7.03 -11.32
C LYS A 87 -10.03 -6.37 -12.30
N PRO A 88 -8.81 -5.96 -11.88
CA PRO A 88 -7.85 -5.27 -12.75
C PRO A 88 -7.57 -5.99 -14.08
N PHE A 89 -7.31 -7.30 -14.03
CA PHE A 89 -6.93 -8.07 -15.23
C PHE A 89 -8.05 -8.23 -16.26
N GLU A 90 -9.32 -7.99 -15.93
CA GLU A 90 -10.41 -8.03 -16.91
C GLU A 90 -10.30 -6.87 -17.94
N LEU A 91 -9.48 -5.86 -17.66
CA LEU A 91 -9.12 -4.81 -18.62
C LEU A 91 -8.30 -5.33 -19.80
N SER A 92 -7.75 -6.55 -19.73
CA SER A 92 -6.96 -7.15 -20.81
C SER A 92 -7.78 -7.45 -22.08
N VAL A 93 -9.11 -7.40 -22.02
CA VAL A 93 -9.98 -7.46 -23.20
C VAL A 93 -9.76 -6.27 -24.15
N ILE A 94 -9.27 -5.15 -23.62
CA ILE A 94 -8.93 -3.96 -24.38
C ILE A 94 -7.51 -4.16 -24.93
N SER A 95 -7.34 -4.08 -26.26
CA SER A 95 -6.02 -4.18 -26.87
C SER A 95 -5.04 -3.19 -26.22
N GLU A 96 -3.84 -3.64 -25.85
CA GLU A 96 -2.91 -2.88 -25.00
C GLU A 96 -2.56 -1.49 -25.56
N LYS A 97 -2.36 -1.36 -26.88
CA LYS A 97 -2.09 -0.06 -27.53
C LYS A 97 -3.27 0.91 -27.42
N THR A 98 -4.50 0.40 -27.56
CA THR A 98 -5.73 1.20 -27.38
C THR A 98 -5.92 1.57 -25.92
N PHE A 99 -5.67 0.63 -25.00
CA PHE A 99 -5.70 0.88 -23.56
C PHE A 99 -4.71 2.00 -23.19
N LEU A 100 -3.44 1.90 -23.59
CA LEU A 100 -2.41 2.91 -23.32
C LEU A 100 -2.81 4.29 -23.86
N GLU A 101 -3.28 4.36 -25.11
CA GLU A 101 -3.70 5.62 -25.72
C GLU A 101 -4.82 6.30 -24.90
N GLN A 102 -5.85 5.53 -24.55
CA GLN A 102 -7.01 6.07 -23.86
C GLN A 102 -6.73 6.35 -22.38
N PHE A 103 -6.04 5.45 -21.68
CA PHE A 103 -5.74 5.59 -20.26
C PHE A 103 -4.80 6.78 -20.02
N MET A 104 -3.74 6.90 -20.80
CA MET A 104 -2.84 8.06 -20.70
C MET A 104 -3.52 9.39 -21.09
N SER A 105 -4.62 9.35 -21.85
CA SER A 105 -5.43 10.54 -22.15
C SER A 105 -6.22 11.05 -20.95
N VAL A 106 -6.55 10.19 -19.98
CA VAL A 106 -7.22 10.58 -18.73
C VAL A 106 -6.39 11.63 -17.99
N TYR A 107 -5.05 11.51 -18.03
CA TYR A 107 -4.12 12.47 -17.44
C TYR A 107 -3.65 13.59 -18.38
N GLY A 108 -4.21 13.68 -19.60
CA GLY A 108 -3.82 14.69 -20.59
C GLY A 108 -2.37 14.56 -21.08
N LEU A 109 -1.78 13.35 -21.09
CA LEU A 109 -0.41 13.17 -21.54
C LEU A 109 -0.25 13.46 -23.04
N HIS A 110 0.86 14.12 -23.40
CA HIS A 110 1.16 14.49 -24.78
C HIS A 110 1.33 13.26 -25.69
N ALA A 111 0.98 13.37 -26.98
CA ALA A 111 1.04 12.28 -27.95
C ALA A 111 2.40 11.56 -27.97
N ASN A 112 3.51 12.28 -27.88
CA ASN A 112 4.86 11.70 -27.83
C ASN A 112 5.04 10.72 -26.66
N ARG A 113 4.52 11.04 -25.46
CA ARG A 113 4.61 10.14 -24.29
C ARG A 113 3.80 8.86 -24.50
N LYS A 114 2.63 8.98 -25.13
CA LYS A 114 1.80 7.82 -25.48
C LYS A 114 2.49 6.95 -26.52
N SER A 115 3.11 7.55 -27.53
CA SER A 115 3.88 6.83 -28.53
C SER A 115 5.10 6.11 -27.94
N GLU A 116 5.80 6.73 -26.98
CA GLU A 116 6.88 6.06 -26.22
C GLU A 116 6.36 4.80 -25.52
N ALA A 117 5.22 4.88 -24.82
CA ALA A 117 4.63 3.73 -24.14
C ALA A 117 4.18 2.62 -25.12
N LYS A 118 3.49 2.99 -26.21
CA LYS A 118 3.02 2.02 -27.21
C LYS A 118 4.15 1.27 -27.90
N ARG A 119 5.32 1.91 -28.07
CA ARG A 119 6.51 1.29 -28.64
C ARG A 119 7.00 0.08 -27.82
N LEU A 120 6.78 0.09 -26.51
CA LEU A 120 7.11 -1.06 -25.66
C LEU A 120 6.24 -2.27 -25.98
N ILE A 121 4.99 -2.04 -26.41
CA ILE A 121 4.11 -3.10 -26.89
C ILE A 121 4.57 -3.58 -28.27
N ASP A 122 4.95 -2.68 -29.19
CA ASP A 122 5.50 -3.07 -30.49
C ASP A 122 6.72 -4.00 -30.32
N VAL A 123 7.65 -3.62 -29.45
CA VAL A 123 8.85 -4.42 -29.13
C VAL A 123 8.48 -5.80 -28.55
N ARG A 124 7.48 -5.86 -27.66
CA ARG A 124 6.96 -7.15 -27.14
C ARG A 124 6.40 -8.01 -28.26
N ASP A 125 5.56 -7.43 -29.12
CA ASP A 125 4.91 -8.14 -30.22
C ASP A 125 5.97 -8.72 -31.17
N GLU A 126 7.02 -7.94 -31.47
CA GLU A 126 8.20 -8.38 -32.25
C GLU A 126 8.92 -9.56 -31.58
N CYS A 127 9.14 -9.52 -30.26
CA CYS A 127 9.73 -10.63 -29.48
C CYS A 127 8.87 -11.90 -29.49
N ALA A 128 7.55 -11.78 -29.62
CA ALA A 128 6.62 -12.91 -29.57
C ALA A 128 6.51 -13.64 -30.93
N HIS A 129 6.99 -13.03 -32.02
CA HIS A 129 6.97 -13.66 -33.33
C HIS A 129 7.98 -14.80 -33.42
N ALA A 130 7.52 -15.97 -33.89
CA ALA A 130 8.35 -17.16 -34.09
C ALA A 130 9.22 -17.03 -35.36
N SER A 131 10.11 -16.04 -35.38
CA SER A 131 11.06 -15.80 -36.49
C SER A 131 12.24 -16.78 -36.50
N GLY A 132 12.54 -17.41 -35.36
CA GLY A 132 13.71 -18.26 -35.16
C GLY A 132 15.01 -17.48 -34.93
N GLU A 133 14.94 -16.15 -34.91
CA GLU A 133 16.08 -15.25 -34.67
C GLU A 133 16.05 -14.74 -33.21
N ILE A 134 17.19 -14.77 -32.53
CA ILE A 134 17.36 -14.17 -31.19
C ILE A 134 17.89 -12.75 -31.40
N GLN A 135 17.08 -11.76 -31.06
CA GLN A 135 17.31 -10.37 -31.49
C GLN A 135 17.84 -9.43 -30.40
N TYR A 136 17.92 -9.89 -29.15
CA TYR A 136 18.20 -9.04 -28.00
C TYR A 136 19.35 -9.57 -27.16
N GLU A 137 20.24 -8.65 -26.80
CA GLU A 137 21.31 -8.87 -25.84
C GLU A 137 20.95 -8.30 -24.47
N GLN A 138 21.80 -8.57 -23.47
CA GLN A 138 21.60 -8.11 -22.10
C GLN A 138 21.37 -6.59 -22.03
N THR A 139 22.21 -5.81 -22.72
CA THR A 139 22.16 -4.34 -22.70
C THR A 139 20.86 -3.79 -23.27
N ASP A 140 20.26 -4.48 -24.23
CA ASP A 140 18.97 -4.07 -24.80
C ASP A 140 17.87 -4.23 -23.76
N VAL A 141 17.86 -5.34 -23.04
CA VAL A 141 16.89 -5.61 -21.97
C VAL A 141 17.04 -4.61 -20.82
N GLU A 142 18.27 -4.33 -20.39
CA GLU A 142 18.54 -3.33 -19.35
C GLU A 142 18.07 -1.92 -19.74
N SER A 143 18.18 -1.58 -21.02
CA SER A 143 17.64 -0.33 -21.57
C SER A 143 16.10 -0.34 -21.56
N LYS A 144 15.48 -1.48 -21.91
CA LYS A 144 14.01 -1.62 -21.87
C LYS A 144 13.46 -1.56 -20.46
N PHE A 145 14.13 -2.13 -19.47
CA PHE A 145 13.75 -1.99 -18.05
C PHE A 145 13.63 -0.51 -17.64
N GLN A 146 14.60 0.31 -18.05
CA GLN A 146 14.55 1.76 -17.78
C GLN A 146 13.39 2.46 -18.49
N GLU A 147 13.09 2.08 -19.74
CA GLU A 147 11.95 2.63 -20.48
C GLU A 147 10.61 2.27 -19.81
N TYR A 148 10.42 1.02 -19.38
CA TYR A 148 9.22 0.59 -18.65
C TYR A 148 9.02 1.39 -17.36
N VAL A 149 10.07 1.45 -16.52
CA VAL A 149 10.02 2.20 -15.25
C VAL A 149 9.73 3.68 -15.49
N LYS A 150 10.34 4.29 -16.51
CA LYS A 150 10.11 5.70 -16.85
C LYS A 150 8.64 5.99 -17.18
N VAL A 151 7.98 5.09 -17.92
CA VAL A 151 6.55 5.23 -18.22
C VAL A 151 5.71 5.04 -16.97
N LEU A 152 6.02 4.04 -16.14
CA LEU A 152 5.32 3.82 -14.85
C LEU A 152 5.41 5.04 -13.94
N VAL A 153 6.62 5.59 -13.73
CA VAL A 153 6.84 6.81 -12.94
C VAL A 153 6.00 7.97 -13.48
N THR A 154 5.98 8.17 -14.80
CA THR A 154 5.23 9.26 -15.44
C THR A 154 3.73 9.16 -15.17
N ILE A 155 3.17 7.95 -15.20
CA ILE A 155 1.74 7.71 -14.94
C ILE A 155 1.46 7.80 -13.44
N PHE A 156 2.30 7.16 -12.61
CA PHE A 156 2.17 7.15 -11.17
C PHE A 156 2.21 8.56 -10.56
N ASP A 157 3.07 9.45 -11.06
CA ASP A 157 3.11 10.85 -10.63
C ASP A 157 1.77 11.57 -10.82
N LYS A 158 0.97 11.17 -11.80
CA LYS A 158 -0.39 11.70 -12.02
C LYS A 158 -1.44 11.06 -11.11
N GLN A 159 -1.13 9.88 -10.57
CA GLN A 159 -2.03 9.11 -9.72
C GLN A 159 -1.99 9.54 -8.25
N LYS A 160 -0.85 10.09 -7.78
CA LYS A 160 -0.60 10.42 -6.37
C LYS A 160 -1.76 11.15 -5.69
N GLU A 161 -2.25 12.22 -6.30
CA GLU A 161 -3.35 13.02 -5.75
C GLU A 161 -4.65 12.21 -5.58
N HIS A 162 -4.95 11.28 -6.50
CA HIS A 162 -6.11 10.41 -6.38
C HIS A 162 -5.97 9.42 -5.21
N ILE A 163 -4.76 8.89 -4.99
CA ILE A 163 -4.44 8.00 -3.87
C ILE A 163 -4.59 8.75 -2.54
N GLU A 164 -3.98 9.94 -2.43
CA GLU A 164 -4.07 10.80 -1.24
C GLU A 164 -5.53 11.11 -0.89
N ASN A 165 -6.30 11.62 -1.87
CA ASN A 165 -7.68 12.01 -1.66
C ASN A 165 -8.58 10.81 -1.29
N ALA A 166 -8.33 9.64 -1.90
CA ALA A 166 -9.06 8.43 -1.56
C ALA A 166 -8.77 7.98 -0.12
N PHE A 167 -7.51 8.02 0.31
CA PHE A 167 -7.13 7.67 1.68
C PHE A 167 -7.74 8.64 2.70
N ILE A 168 -7.57 9.95 2.49
CA ILE A 168 -8.14 10.99 3.38
C ILE A 168 -9.64 10.78 3.55
N LYS A 169 -10.38 10.67 2.44
CA LYS A 169 -11.84 10.46 2.48
C LYS A 169 -12.23 9.17 3.20
N THR A 170 -11.45 8.10 3.03
CA THR A 170 -11.76 6.81 3.64
C THR A 170 -11.48 6.81 5.14
N VAL A 171 -10.39 7.43 5.58
CA VAL A 171 -10.08 7.61 7.00
C VAL A 171 -11.08 8.54 7.69
N GLU A 172 -11.45 9.65 7.06
CA GLU A 172 -12.48 10.55 7.62
C GLU A 172 -13.84 9.84 7.74
N LYS A 173 -14.19 8.98 6.78
CA LYS A 173 -15.38 8.14 6.88
C LYS A 173 -15.27 7.13 8.02
N TYR A 174 -14.12 6.48 8.17
CA TYR A 174 -13.86 5.55 9.28
C TYR A 174 -14.03 6.25 10.63
N PHE A 175 -13.46 7.44 10.81
CA PHE A 175 -13.58 8.24 12.03
C PHE A 175 -14.98 8.78 12.37
N THR A 176 -15.91 8.75 11.41
CA THR A 176 -17.29 9.23 11.59
C THR A 176 -18.31 8.11 11.66
N ASP A 177 -17.87 6.86 11.53
CA ASP A 177 -18.70 5.68 11.74
C ASP A 177 -18.31 5.04 13.08
N ASP A 178 -18.88 5.55 14.17
CA ASP A 178 -18.58 5.11 15.54
C ASP A 178 -18.77 3.58 15.71
N SER A 179 -19.69 2.98 14.96
CA SER A 179 -19.92 1.54 15.02
C SER A 179 -18.71 0.72 14.53
N VAL A 180 -17.97 1.28 13.57
CA VAL A 180 -16.77 0.68 12.97
C VAL A 180 -15.51 1.14 13.69
N PHE A 181 -15.41 2.42 14.06
CA PHE A 181 -14.22 2.97 14.72
C PHE A 181 -14.06 2.44 16.14
N ASP A 182 -15.11 2.52 16.97
CA ASP A 182 -15.00 2.20 18.40
C ASP A 182 -14.85 0.69 18.67
N ASN A 183 -15.22 -0.15 17.70
CA ASN A 183 -15.15 -1.62 17.82
C ASN A 183 -14.18 -2.25 16.81
N GLY A 184 -13.46 -1.43 16.05
CA GLY A 184 -12.56 -1.86 14.98
C GLY A 184 -11.11 -1.99 15.44
N SER A 185 -10.25 -2.28 14.47
CA SER A 185 -8.80 -2.11 14.60
C SER A 185 -8.33 -1.24 13.44
N ASP A 186 -7.50 -0.26 13.74
CA ASP A 186 -6.84 0.60 12.76
C ASP A 186 -6.00 -0.21 11.77
N PHE A 187 -5.28 -1.22 12.27
CA PHE A 187 -4.47 -2.10 11.42
C PHE A 187 -5.34 -2.93 10.48
N LEU A 188 -6.45 -3.49 10.98
CA LEU A 188 -7.38 -4.23 10.13
C LEU A 188 -8.06 -3.33 9.09
N PHE A 189 -8.44 -2.12 9.48
CA PHE A 189 -8.96 -1.11 8.57
C PHE A 189 -7.96 -0.83 7.44
N LEU A 190 -6.69 -0.63 7.76
CA LEU A 190 -5.66 -0.37 6.75
C LEU A 190 -5.47 -1.57 5.81
N GLU A 191 -5.45 -2.80 6.34
CA GLU A 191 -5.30 -4.01 5.53
C GLU A 191 -6.45 -4.16 4.54
N GLN A 192 -7.69 -3.96 5.01
CA GLN A 192 -8.87 -4.00 4.16
C GLN A 192 -8.81 -2.89 3.10
N PHE A 193 -8.41 -1.67 3.48
CA PHE A 193 -8.24 -0.57 2.55
C PHE A 193 -7.22 -0.91 1.45
N CYS A 194 -6.03 -1.41 1.83
CA CYS A 194 -4.99 -1.80 0.88
C CYS A 194 -5.47 -2.90 -0.06
N LYS A 195 -6.15 -3.91 0.49
CA LYS A 195 -6.65 -5.06 -0.26
C LYS A 195 -7.76 -4.69 -1.22
N ILE A 196 -8.76 -3.92 -0.78
CA ILE A 196 -9.87 -3.47 -1.62
C ILE A 196 -9.34 -2.56 -2.72
N GLN A 197 -8.48 -1.60 -2.37
CA GLN A 197 -7.98 -0.60 -3.32
C GLN A 197 -6.78 -1.08 -4.15
N LYS A 198 -6.31 -2.32 -3.95
CA LYS A 198 -5.16 -2.92 -4.62
C LYS A 198 -3.90 -2.05 -4.48
N LEU A 199 -3.68 -1.48 -3.30
CA LEU A 199 -2.54 -0.62 -3.05
C LEU A 199 -1.23 -1.40 -3.12
N SER A 200 -0.24 -0.73 -3.68
CA SER A 200 1.15 -1.14 -3.84
C SER A 200 2.04 -0.48 -2.79
N LYS A 201 3.30 -0.93 -2.72
CA LYS A 201 4.31 -0.29 -1.86
C LYS A 201 4.51 1.18 -2.21
N LYS A 202 4.52 1.55 -3.49
CA LYS A 202 4.66 2.95 -3.94
C LYS A 202 3.45 3.80 -3.54
N ASP A 203 2.24 3.26 -3.58
CA ASP A 203 1.05 4.00 -3.10
C ASP A 203 1.16 4.32 -1.62
N LEU A 204 1.59 3.33 -0.82
CA LEU A 204 1.79 3.51 0.61
C LEU A 204 2.87 4.55 0.93
N GLN A 205 3.95 4.59 0.16
CA GLN A 205 4.98 5.63 0.27
C GLN A 205 4.41 7.04 0.06
N VAL A 206 3.43 7.21 -0.84
CA VAL A 206 2.74 8.49 -1.04
C VAL A 206 1.94 8.88 0.20
N LEU A 207 1.30 7.92 0.88
CA LEU A 207 0.48 8.20 2.06
C LEU A 207 1.31 8.67 3.26
N VAL A 208 2.52 8.14 3.45
CA VAL A 208 3.40 8.56 4.54
C VAL A 208 4.28 9.76 4.22
N ALA A 209 4.24 10.22 2.96
CA ALA A 209 4.89 11.46 2.55
C ALA A 209 4.32 12.65 3.34
N ASP A 210 5.16 13.68 3.52
CA ASP A 210 4.81 14.85 4.31
C ASP A 210 3.52 15.51 3.82
N GLY A 211 2.55 15.62 4.74
CA GLY A 211 1.33 16.42 4.53
C GLY A 211 0.04 15.63 4.34
N VAL A 212 0.05 14.35 3.95
CA VAL A 212 -1.21 13.60 3.74
C VAL A 212 -1.98 13.43 5.05
N PHE A 213 -1.32 12.88 6.08
CA PHE A 213 -1.92 12.70 7.41
C PHE A 213 -2.35 14.02 8.06
N ASN A 214 -1.67 15.13 7.75
CA ASN A 214 -2.01 16.46 8.27
C ASN A 214 -3.29 17.04 7.63
N LYS A 215 -3.71 16.52 6.47
CA LYS A 215 -4.95 16.93 5.80
C LYS A 215 -6.19 16.23 6.38
N ILE A 216 -6.01 15.15 7.15
CA ILE A 216 -7.11 14.36 7.71
C ILE A 216 -7.67 15.06 8.94
N LYS A 217 -8.97 15.34 8.93
CA LYS A 217 -9.63 15.98 10.06
C LYS A 217 -9.76 15.02 11.24
N THR A 218 -9.45 15.51 12.44
CA THR A 218 -9.61 14.76 13.70
C THR A 218 -10.57 15.46 14.67
N ASP A 219 -10.87 16.74 14.41
CA ASP A 219 -11.72 17.65 15.18
C ASP A 219 -13.13 17.77 14.60
N MET A 220 -13.61 16.71 13.93
CA MET A 220 -14.96 16.66 13.36
C MET A 220 -16.06 16.75 14.43
N ILE A 221 -15.73 16.41 15.68
CA ILE A 221 -16.59 16.49 16.86
C ILE A 221 -15.83 17.23 17.96
N ASN A 222 -16.52 18.14 18.68
CA ASN A 222 -15.96 18.89 19.81
C ASN A 222 -15.87 18.02 21.09
N ASN A 223 -15.25 16.86 21.01
CA ASN A 223 -14.99 15.95 22.12
C ASN A 223 -13.50 15.65 22.21
N ARG A 224 -12.85 16.10 23.29
CA ARG A 224 -11.40 16.03 23.45
C ARG A 224 -10.87 14.59 23.49
N LYS A 225 -11.62 13.66 24.08
CA LYS A 225 -11.30 12.23 24.11
C LYS A 225 -11.31 11.60 22.71
N GLU A 226 -12.34 11.90 21.92
CA GLU A 226 -12.43 11.39 20.55
C GLU A 226 -11.34 11.99 19.66
N ILE A 227 -11.05 13.29 19.80
CA ILE A 227 -9.94 13.92 19.07
C ILE A 227 -8.62 13.22 19.40
N CYS A 228 -8.38 12.91 20.68
CA CYS A 228 -7.21 12.16 21.11
C CYS A 228 -7.14 10.78 20.45
N SER A 229 -8.24 10.03 20.47
CA SER A 229 -8.33 8.68 19.88
C SER A 229 -8.10 8.69 18.36
N ARG A 230 -8.69 9.66 17.65
CA ARG A 230 -8.47 9.84 16.20
C ARG A 230 -7.03 10.24 15.87
N LYS A 231 -6.41 11.13 16.65
CA LYS A 231 -4.98 11.46 16.50
C LYS A 231 -4.08 10.26 16.77
N LEU A 232 -4.39 9.45 17.78
CA LEU A 232 -3.68 8.20 18.06
C LEU A 232 -3.79 7.24 16.88
N SER A 233 -5.00 7.03 16.35
CA SER A 233 -5.23 6.20 15.17
C SER A 233 -4.38 6.64 13.98
N LEU A 234 -4.28 7.95 13.70
CA LEU A 234 -3.39 8.46 12.65
C LEU A 234 -1.91 8.13 12.87
N ILE A 235 -1.41 8.20 14.12
CA ILE A 235 -0.04 7.83 14.46
C ILE A 235 0.18 6.32 14.19
N LEU A 236 -0.75 5.49 14.63
CA LEU A 236 -0.69 4.03 14.48
C LEU A 236 -0.77 3.60 13.01
N LEU A 237 -1.70 4.18 12.25
CA LEU A 237 -1.79 3.96 10.80
C LEU A 237 -0.49 4.36 10.10
N LYS A 238 0.08 5.53 10.43
CA LYS A 238 1.33 6.00 9.80
C LYS A 238 2.51 5.07 10.14
N TYR A 239 2.64 4.67 11.40
CA TYR A 239 3.64 3.69 11.83
C TYR A 239 3.48 2.37 11.08
N TYR A 240 2.26 1.85 11.00
CA TYR A 240 1.99 0.57 10.37
C TYR A 240 2.25 0.58 8.86
N ILE A 241 1.91 1.67 8.16
CA ILE A 241 2.32 1.85 6.77
C ILE A 241 3.85 1.81 6.66
N GLY A 242 4.57 2.51 7.55
CA GLY A 242 6.03 2.49 7.61
C GLY A 242 6.62 1.09 7.74
N GLN A 243 6.04 0.25 8.62
CA GLN A 243 6.42 -1.16 8.74
C GLN A 243 6.17 -1.94 7.46
N LYS A 244 5.01 -1.74 6.79
CA LYS A 244 4.69 -2.43 5.53
C LYS A 244 5.64 -2.08 4.38
N ILE A 245 6.12 -0.84 4.33
CA ILE A 245 7.05 -0.40 3.29
C ILE A 245 8.52 -0.62 3.67
N LEU A 246 8.80 -1.13 4.87
CA LEU A 246 10.13 -1.32 5.44
C LEU A 246 10.93 -0.01 5.48
N ASP A 247 10.29 1.09 5.89
CA ASP A 247 10.93 2.38 6.04
C ASP A 247 11.43 2.57 7.48
N GLU A 248 12.75 2.59 7.64
CA GLU A 248 13.45 2.69 8.92
C GLU A 248 13.16 3.99 9.68
N ALA A 249 12.63 5.03 9.01
CA ALA A 249 12.22 6.26 9.65
C ALA A 249 11.01 6.06 10.59
N PHE A 250 10.18 5.05 10.34
CA PHE A 250 8.98 4.74 11.11
C PHE A 250 9.22 3.62 12.12
N ASN A 251 10.32 3.71 12.87
CA ASN A 251 10.71 2.75 13.89
C ASN A 251 10.04 3.01 15.26
N LEU A 252 10.42 2.25 16.28
CA LEU A 252 9.89 2.40 17.64
C LEU A 252 10.14 3.78 18.23
N ASP A 253 11.26 4.42 17.94
CA ASP A 253 11.55 5.77 18.45
C ASP A 253 10.62 6.82 17.84
N TYR A 254 10.28 6.69 16.56
CA TYR A 254 9.23 7.50 15.93
C TYR A 254 7.91 7.32 16.67
N LEU A 255 7.46 6.07 16.85
CA LEU A 255 6.20 5.74 17.51
C LEU A 255 6.14 6.30 18.94
N CYS A 256 7.20 6.06 19.73
CA CYS A 256 7.32 6.58 21.08
C CYS A 256 7.27 8.11 21.13
N SER A 257 7.99 8.78 20.22
CA SER A 257 8.04 10.24 20.17
C SER A 257 6.66 10.85 19.92
N GLU A 258 5.93 10.33 18.93
CA GLU A 258 4.61 10.84 18.59
C GLU A 258 3.56 10.55 19.68
N ILE A 259 3.58 9.35 20.27
CA ILE A 259 2.68 9.00 21.38
C ILE A 259 2.97 9.85 22.62
N CYS A 260 4.25 10.08 22.97
CA CYS A 260 4.59 10.96 24.10
C CYS A 260 4.14 12.40 23.87
N LYS A 261 4.24 12.92 22.63
CA LYS A 261 3.69 14.24 22.27
C LYS A 261 2.19 14.27 22.45
N LEU A 262 1.47 13.25 21.98
CA LEU A 262 0.02 13.14 22.12
C LEU A 262 -0.40 13.09 23.59
N ALA A 263 0.24 12.22 24.39
CA ALA A 263 -0.03 12.10 25.83
C ALA A 263 0.29 13.40 26.60
N THR A 264 1.26 14.19 26.14
CA THR A 264 1.56 15.51 26.72
C THR A 264 0.47 16.53 26.39
N GLU A 265 -0.08 16.50 25.16
CA GLU A 265 -1.18 17.36 24.72
C GLU A 265 -2.51 17.00 25.41
N TYR A 266 -2.77 15.70 25.62
CA TYR A 266 -3.98 15.11 26.17
C TYR A 266 -3.72 14.33 27.47
N ARG A 267 -3.15 15.00 28.48
CA ARG A 267 -2.71 14.35 29.73
C ARG A 267 -3.79 13.53 30.43
N GLU A 268 -5.04 14.01 30.39
CA GLU A 268 -6.20 13.35 30.98
C GLU A 268 -6.60 12.05 30.27
N GLU A 269 -6.16 11.84 29.03
CA GLU A 269 -6.46 10.65 28.22
C GLU A 269 -5.30 9.64 28.18
N LYS A 270 -4.23 9.87 28.95
CA LYS A 270 -3.02 9.04 28.96
C LYS A 270 -3.30 7.54 29.14
N ASP A 271 -4.18 7.19 30.07
CA ASP A 271 -4.52 5.79 30.34
C ASP A 271 -5.36 5.20 29.19
N ASN A 272 -6.23 6.01 28.57
CA ASN A 272 -7.02 5.59 27.41
C ASN A 272 -6.13 5.37 26.17
N ILE A 273 -5.04 6.13 26.01
CA ILE A 273 -4.05 5.90 24.95
C ILE A 273 -3.42 4.50 25.06
N LEU A 274 -3.04 4.09 26.28
CA LEU A 274 -2.46 2.76 26.52
C LEU A 274 -3.47 1.64 26.23
N ILE A 275 -4.69 1.77 26.76
CA ILE A 275 -5.77 0.81 26.53
C ILE A 275 -6.05 0.66 25.03
N TYR A 276 -6.06 1.77 24.29
CA TYR A 276 -6.28 1.75 22.85
C TYR A 276 -5.17 0.97 22.13
N ILE A 277 -3.90 1.24 22.44
CA ILE A 277 -2.76 0.54 21.81
C ILE A 277 -2.78 -0.96 22.11
N ASP A 278 -3.07 -1.33 23.37
CA ASP A 278 -3.18 -2.74 23.76
C ASP A 278 -4.31 -3.44 23.01
N SER A 279 -5.42 -2.72 22.72
CA SER A 279 -6.57 -3.28 22.00
C SER A 279 -6.32 -3.55 20.51
N GLU A 280 -5.40 -2.82 19.87
CA GLU A 280 -5.06 -3.02 18.45
C GLU A 280 -4.41 -4.39 18.16
N ASN A 281 -3.73 -4.97 19.16
CA ASN A 281 -3.03 -6.25 19.00
C ASN A 281 -3.94 -7.49 19.16
N ILE A 282 -5.24 -7.32 19.40
CA ILE A 282 -6.17 -8.43 19.67
C ILE A 282 -6.50 -9.25 18.41
N TYR A 283 -6.34 -8.67 17.21
CA TYR A 283 -6.93 -9.23 15.99
C TYR A 283 -5.94 -9.73 14.92
N ASN A 284 -4.62 -9.50 15.06
CA ASN A 284 -3.59 -9.87 14.07
C ASN A 284 -2.25 -10.29 14.72
N GLN A 285 -1.26 -10.74 13.93
CA GLN A 285 0.12 -10.78 14.42
C GLN A 285 0.49 -9.38 14.95
N PRO A 286 1.05 -9.27 16.17
CA PRO A 286 1.25 -7.98 16.81
C PRO A 286 2.18 -7.12 15.97
N VAL A 287 1.66 -6.01 15.46
CA VAL A 287 2.42 -5.00 14.71
C VAL A 287 3.41 -4.31 15.66
N ILE A 288 3.00 -4.14 16.91
CA ILE A 288 3.82 -3.63 18.01
C ILE A 288 4.05 -4.80 18.97
N SER A 289 5.30 -5.20 19.17
CA SER A 289 5.59 -6.36 20.03
C SER A 289 5.30 -6.05 21.51
N ASP A 290 5.09 -7.10 22.32
CA ASP A 290 4.93 -6.94 23.77
C ASP A 290 6.13 -6.22 24.42
N SER A 291 7.34 -6.43 23.89
CA SER A 291 8.53 -5.70 24.33
C SER A 291 8.46 -4.20 23.99
N ASP A 292 7.96 -3.86 22.81
CA ASP A 292 7.81 -2.47 22.37
C ASP A 292 6.73 -1.75 23.17
N ILE A 293 5.63 -2.45 23.49
CA ILE A 293 4.58 -1.94 24.39
C ILE A 293 5.17 -1.63 25.77
N ARG A 294 5.99 -2.52 26.35
CA ARG A 294 6.64 -2.26 27.64
C ARG A 294 7.53 -1.02 27.61
N ILE A 295 8.31 -0.84 26.54
CA ILE A 295 9.15 0.36 26.35
C ILE A 295 8.28 1.61 26.25
N LEU A 296 7.16 1.53 25.53
CA LEU A 296 6.20 2.63 25.39
C LEU A 296 5.59 3.01 26.75
N ILE A 297 5.15 2.03 27.54
CA ILE A 297 4.60 2.20 28.89
C ILE A 297 5.62 2.88 29.80
N GLU A 298 6.89 2.45 29.78
CA GLU A 298 7.96 3.06 30.57
C GLU A 298 8.16 4.53 30.20
N LYS A 299 8.23 4.84 28.90
CA LYS A 299 8.37 6.22 28.41
C LYS A 299 7.18 7.09 28.79
N LEU A 300 5.96 6.57 28.69
CA LEU A 300 4.74 7.27 29.08
C LEU A 300 4.65 7.48 30.59
N SER A 301 5.11 6.53 31.40
CA SER A 301 5.11 6.63 32.88
C SER A 301 5.90 7.84 33.38
N ASN A 302 6.94 8.24 32.64
CA ASN A 302 7.76 9.42 32.95
C ASN A 302 7.10 10.76 32.62
N ILE A 303 5.95 10.78 31.94
CA ILE A 303 5.16 11.98 31.70
C ILE A 303 4.27 12.23 32.93
N GLU A 304 4.53 13.32 33.66
CA GLU A 304 3.74 13.76 34.82
C GLU A 304 2.25 13.90 34.44
N GLY A 305 1.44 12.97 34.93
CA GLY A 305 -0.02 13.05 34.83
C GLY A 305 -0.58 14.10 35.80
N THR A 306 -1.70 14.71 35.44
CA THR A 306 -2.55 15.37 36.44
C THR A 306 -3.16 14.26 37.29
N GLY A 307 -2.70 14.12 38.53
CA GLY A 307 -3.00 12.99 39.40
C GLY A 307 -4.48 12.58 39.39
N VAL A 308 -4.74 11.37 38.91
CA VAL A 308 -5.76 10.51 39.48
C VAL A 308 -4.98 9.41 40.18
N GLU A 309 -5.07 9.41 41.50
CA GLU A 309 -4.41 8.42 42.35
C GLU A 309 -4.80 7.00 41.95
N HIS A 310 -3.84 6.10 42.13
CA HIS A 310 -3.93 4.66 41.92
C HIS A 310 -5.28 4.04 42.29
N ALA A 311 -5.85 3.30 41.36
CA ALA A 311 -6.72 2.16 41.66
C ALA A 311 -6.61 1.08 40.59
N ILE A 312 -5.41 0.58 40.32
CA ILE A 312 -5.23 -0.72 39.66
C ILE A 312 -4.23 -1.54 40.48
N GLY A 313 -4.74 -2.16 41.53
CA GLY A 313 -4.17 -3.39 42.03
C GLY A 313 -4.60 -4.51 41.09
N ILE A 314 -3.83 -4.75 40.02
CA ILE A 314 -3.83 -6.03 39.33
C ILE A 314 -2.50 -6.67 39.70
N ASP A 315 -2.59 -7.64 40.60
CA ASP A 315 -1.48 -8.52 40.94
C ASP A 315 -1.27 -9.47 39.76
N LEU A 316 -0.20 -9.23 38.98
CA LEU A 316 0.18 -10.05 37.83
C LEU A 316 0.88 -11.37 38.24
N SER A 317 0.80 -11.78 39.52
CA SER A 317 1.40 -13.03 39.98
C SER A 317 0.54 -14.29 39.77
N GLU A 318 -0.72 -14.18 39.34
CA GLU A 318 -1.60 -15.36 39.17
C GLU A 318 -1.58 -16.03 37.79
N PHE A 319 -0.76 -15.57 36.84
CA PHE A 319 -0.64 -16.20 35.51
C PHE A 319 0.73 -16.82 35.24
N THR A 320 1.30 -17.56 36.19
CA THR A 320 2.35 -18.56 35.88
C THR A 320 2.47 -19.63 36.96
N SER A 321 2.62 -20.89 36.51
CA SER A 321 2.77 -22.16 37.26
C SER A 321 1.46 -22.78 37.76
N GLU A 322 1.14 -24.05 37.54
CA GLU A 322 1.82 -25.17 36.88
C GLU A 322 0.74 -26.24 36.68
N GLY A 323 0.60 -26.76 35.46
CA GLY A 323 0.09 -28.11 35.27
C GLY A 323 1.30 -29.02 35.23
N ASP A 324 1.46 -29.90 36.23
CA ASP A 324 1.84 -31.31 36.03
C ASP A 324 1.90 -32.08 37.36
N GLY A 325 1.27 -33.27 37.36
CA GLY A 325 1.91 -34.47 37.93
C GLY A 325 1.54 -34.94 39.34
N ASN A 326 0.65 -35.96 39.36
CA ASN A 326 0.67 -37.16 40.22
C ASN A 326 0.46 -37.05 41.74
N GLU A 327 -0.70 -37.56 42.20
CA GLU A 327 -0.80 -38.81 42.97
C GLU A 327 -2.15 -39.50 42.75
#